data_AF-H7EJ67-F1
#
_entry.id   AF-H7EJ67-F1
#
_cell.length_a   1.000
_cell.length_b   1.000
_cell.length_c   1.000
_cell.angle_alpha   90.00
_cell.angle_beta   90.00
_cell.angle_gamma   90.00
#
_symmetry.space_group_name_H-M   'P 1'
#
loop_
_entity.id
_entity.type
_entity.pdbx_description
1 polymer ?
#
loop_
_entity_poly.entity_id
_entity_poly.type
_entity_poly.pdbx_seq_one_letter_code
_entity_poly.pdbx_strand_id
1 'polypeptide(L)'
;MGINLKPNDENFNEIANQEIFVDKTMMIGVLNKIMKSPSKYACFSRPRRFGKTIAGNILSAYFSKGADSRGLFAPYKISKDACFESSLNALNVMKIDMNNEFQNERNKGEVPDKLQDRIVAEFAVQFPDIAFGGRVSVGNCILAACARKGERFAVPV
;
A
#
# COMPACT_ATOMS: atom_id res chain seq x y z
N MET A 1 11.05 -1.19 -7.71
CA MET A 1 10.12 -2.14 -7.04
C MET A 1 8.90 -2.23 -7.93
N GLY A 2 8.41 -3.43 -8.22
CA GLY A 2 7.21 -3.62 -9.04
C GLY A 2 5.92 -3.28 -8.28
N ILE A 3 4.80 -3.60 -8.93
CA ILE A 3 3.47 -3.60 -8.33
C ILE A 3 3.42 -4.70 -7.26
N ASN A 4 2.84 -4.42 -6.10
CA ASN A 4 2.69 -5.40 -5.03
C ASN A 4 1.36 -5.24 -4.28
N LEU A 5 0.54 -6.29 -4.31
CA LEU A 5 -0.67 -6.50 -3.52
C LEU A 5 -0.31 -7.25 -2.23
N LYS A 6 -0.60 -6.60 -1.09
CA LYS A 6 -0.20 -7.05 0.26
C LYS A 6 1.32 -7.13 0.44
N PRO A 7 2.05 -6.01 0.24
CA PRO A 7 3.48 -5.97 0.51
C PRO A 7 3.79 -6.35 1.97
N ASN A 8 4.91 -7.06 2.16
CA ASN A 8 5.51 -7.29 3.46
C ASN A 8 6.11 -5.99 4.04
N ASP A 9 6.61 -6.06 5.26
CA ASP A 9 7.24 -4.96 5.99
C ASP A 9 8.75 -4.83 5.74
N GLU A 10 9.36 -5.73 4.96
CA GLU A 10 10.80 -5.78 4.61
C GLU A 10 11.36 -4.41 4.20
N ASN A 11 10.68 -3.71 3.29
CA ASN A 11 11.14 -2.41 2.80
C ASN A 11 11.23 -1.34 3.90
N PHE A 12 10.32 -1.38 4.89
CA PHE A 12 10.40 -0.46 6.01
C PHE A 12 11.44 -0.95 7.02
N ASN A 13 11.54 -2.26 7.26
CA ASN A 13 12.55 -2.84 8.13
C ASN A 13 13.98 -2.48 7.66
N GLU A 14 14.27 -2.57 6.37
CA GLU A 14 15.57 -2.13 5.82
C GLU A 14 15.85 -0.65 6.08
N ILE A 15 14.85 0.21 5.90
CA ILE A 15 14.97 1.65 6.13
C ILE A 15 15.15 1.95 7.63
N ALA A 16 14.41 1.26 8.48
CA ALA A 16 14.43 1.36 9.94
C ALA A 16 15.81 1.04 10.53
N ASN A 17 16.54 0.11 9.90
CA ASN A 17 17.88 -0.30 10.32
C ASN A 17 19.00 0.64 9.82
N GLN A 18 18.68 1.69 9.06
CA GLN A 18 19.67 2.68 8.64
C GLN A 18 19.97 3.67 9.76
N GLU A 19 21.26 3.98 9.98
CA GLU A 19 21.70 4.94 10.99
C GLU A 19 21.10 6.35 10.79
N ILE A 20 20.86 6.73 9.54
CA ILE A 20 20.31 8.04 9.16
C ILE A 20 18.78 8.12 9.23
N PHE A 21 18.11 7.06 9.70
CA PHE A 21 16.65 7.03 9.74
C PHE A 21 16.11 8.04 10.76
N VAL A 22 15.18 8.89 10.29
CA VAL A 22 14.45 9.83 11.13
C VAL A 22 13.03 9.32 11.29
N ASP A 23 12.60 9.11 12.53
CA ASP A 23 11.24 8.66 12.85
C ASP A 23 10.18 9.66 12.35
N LYS A 24 9.41 9.23 11.34
CA LYS A 24 8.27 9.94 10.76
C LYS A 24 6.96 9.17 10.95
N THR A 25 6.92 8.16 11.82
CA THR A 25 5.78 7.25 11.98
C THR A 25 4.50 7.94 12.46
N MET A 26 4.61 9.07 13.16
CA MET A 26 3.45 9.87 13.60
C MET A 26 2.52 10.32 12.46
N MET A 27 2.96 10.28 11.19
CA MET A 27 2.07 10.52 10.04
C MET A 27 0.90 9.52 9.99
N ILE A 28 1.10 8.30 10.50
CA ILE A 28 0.08 7.27 10.61
C ILE A 28 -1.10 7.79 11.43
N GLY A 29 -0.84 8.52 12.52
CA GLY A 29 -1.91 9.05 13.37
C GLY A 29 -2.80 10.07 12.66
N VAL A 30 -2.23 10.86 11.74
CA VAL A 30 -3.01 11.76 10.88
C VAL A 30 -3.87 10.97 9.90
N LEU A 31 -3.30 9.93 9.27
CA LEU A 31 -4.03 9.09 8.32
C LEU A 31 -5.14 8.28 8.97
N ASN A 32 -4.92 7.73 10.17
CA ASN A 32 -5.95 7.02 10.92
C ASN A 32 -7.16 7.91 11.22
N LYS A 33 -6.96 9.22 11.42
CA LYS A 33 -8.06 10.18 11.53
C LYS A 33 -8.79 10.38 10.20
N ILE A 34 -8.04 10.53 9.09
CA ILE A 34 -8.62 10.66 7.74
C ILE A 34 -9.43 9.41 7.35
N MET A 35 -8.96 8.22 7.72
CA MET A 35 -9.64 6.94 7.45
C MET A 35 -11.01 6.81 8.13
N LYS A 36 -11.24 7.57 9.21
CA LYS A 36 -12.54 7.65 9.91
C LYS A 36 -13.49 8.67 9.27
N SER A 37 -13.02 9.47 8.31
CA SER A 37 -13.85 10.45 7.61
C SER A 37 -14.53 9.84 6.37
N PRO A 38 -15.60 10.46 5.83
CA PRO A 38 -16.20 10.06 4.57
C PRO A 38 -15.23 10.17 3.38
N SER A 39 -14.30 11.13 3.43
CA SER A 39 -13.33 11.43 2.38
C SER A 39 -11.99 10.78 2.69
N LYS A 40 -11.82 9.50 2.32
CA LYS A 40 -10.63 8.68 2.64
C LYS A 40 -9.51 8.85 1.62
N TYR A 41 -9.14 10.10 1.35
CA TYR A 41 -8.11 10.43 0.36
C TYR A 41 -7.02 11.29 1.01
N ALA A 42 -5.76 10.95 0.76
CA ALA A 42 -4.61 11.74 1.17
C ALA A 42 -3.61 11.82 0.02
N CYS A 43 -3.05 13.00 -0.22
CA CYS A 43 -2.04 13.23 -1.25
C CYS A 43 -0.76 13.79 -0.63
N PHE A 44 0.36 13.13 -0.88
CA PHE A 44 1.68 13.54 -0.40
C PHE A 44 2.49 14.22 -1.52
N SER A 45 2.17 15.48 -1.82
CA SER A 45 2.89 16.29 -2.81
C SER A 45 4.08 17.03 -2.17
N ARG A 46 5.30 16.52 -2.37
CA ARG A 46 6.58 17.16 -1.98
C ARG A 46 7.62 17.08 -3.11
N PRO A 47 8.71 17.86 -3.08
CA PRO A 47 9.79 17.75 -4.06
C PRO A 47 10.57 16.42 -3.97
N ARG A 48 11.46 16.19 -4.95
CA ARG A 48 12.35 15.01 -4.99
C ARG A 48 13.24 14.95 -3.72
N ARG A 49 13.50 13.74 -3.20
CA ARG A 49 14.28 13.45 -1.97
C ARG A 49 13.68 13.90 -0.63
N PHE A 50 12.41 14.29 -0.59
CA PHE A 50 11.71 14.58 0.68
C PHE A 50 11.16 13.33 1.40
N GLY A 51 11.58 12.13 0.99
CA GLY A 51 11.21 10.89 1.67
C GLY A 51 9.79 10.40 1.38
N LYS A 52 9.21 10.70 0.21
CA LYS A 52 7.90 10.14 -0.18
C LYS A 52 7.89 8.62 -0.22
N THR A 53 8.91 8.01 -0.80
CA THR A 53 9.05 6.54 -0.84
C THR A 53 9.16 5.97 0.56
N ILE A 54 9.88 6.65 1.46
CA ILE A 54 9.97 6.26 2.88
C ILE A 54 8.58 6.30 3.53
N ALA A 55 7.83 7.39 3.31
CA ALA A 55 6.44 7.47 3.78
C ALA A 55 5.58 6.34 3.21
N GLY A 56 5.62 6.10 1.90
CA GLY A 56 4.90 5.00 1.26
C GLY A 56 5.25 3.63 1.86
N ASN A 57 6.52 3.37 2.17
CA ASN A 57 6.98 2.14 2.81
C ASN A 57 6.49 2.01 4.26
N ILE A 58 6.59 3.09 5.06
CA ILE A 58 6.05 3.14 6.43
C ILE A 58 4.55 2.81 6.42
N LEU A 59 3.79 3.46 5.54
CA LEU A 59 2.35 3.26 5.44
C LEU A 59 1.98 1.87 4.93
N SER A 60 2.75 1.35 3.95
CA SER A 60 2.55 0.00 3.45
C SER A 60 2.77 -1.03 4.57
N ALA A 61 3.87 -0.94 5.31
CA ALA A 61 4.15 -1.83 6.44
C ALA A 61 3.08 -1.74 7.53
N TYR A 62 2.62 -0.53 7.86
CA TYR A 62 1.62 -0.32 8.90
C TYR A 62 0.23 -0.86 8.53
N PHE A 63 -0.27 -0.58 7.33
CA PHE A 63 -1.63 -0.96 6.94
C PHE A 63 -1.74 -2.38 6.39
N SER A 64 -0.67 -2.92 5.79
CA SER A 64 -0.73 -4.18 5.04
C SER A 64 -1.01 -5.38 5.94
N LYS A 65 -1.97 -6.22 5.53
CA LYS A 65 -2.20 -7.57 6.08
C LYS A 65 -1.09 -8.58 5.74
N GLY A 66 -0.13 -8.20 4.89
CA GLY A 66 0.93 -9.10 4.40
C GLY A 66 1.95 -9.52 5.47
N ALA A 67 2.06 -8.78 6.57
CA ALA A 67 3.01 -9.05 7.65
C ALA A 67 2.45 -8.64 9.02
N ASP A 68 2.96 -9.21 10.11
CA ASP A 68 2.74 -8.70 11.47
C ASP A 68 3.82 -7.67 11.81
N SER A 69 3.50 -6.41 11.55
CA SER A 69 4.46 -5.30 11.69
C SER A 69 4.50 -4.70 13.09
N ARG A 70 3.76 -5.24 14.06
CA ARG A 70 3.67 -4.64 15.41
C ARG A 70 5.03 -4.48 16.06
N GLY A 71 5.87 -5.52 16.00
CA GLY A 71 7.22 -5.49 16.55
C GLY A 71 8.11 -4.45 15.87
N LEU A 72 7.95 -4.25 14.56
CA LEU A 72 8.69 -3.26 13.79
C LEU A 72 8.35 -1.82 14.22
N PHE A 73 7.10 -1.56 14.62
CA PHE A 73 6.67 -0.23 15.06
C PHE A 73 6.88 0.05 16.55
N ALA A 74 7.12 -0.99 17.37
CA ALA A 74 7.29 -0.87 18.82
C ALA A 74 8.29 0.22 19.28
N PRO A 75 9.49 0.37 18.68
CA PRO A 75 10.46 1.37 19.13
C PRO A 75 10.11 2.82 18.73
N TYR A 76 9.15 3.04 17.84
CA TYR A 76 8.85 4.36 17.27
C TYR A 76 7.75 5.11 17.99
N LYS A 77 7.66 6.43 17.77
CA LYS A 77 6.71 7.31 18.47
C LYS A 77 5.25 6.88 18.29
N ILE A 78 4.90 6.32 17.12
CA ILE A 78 3.52 5.90 16.85
C ILE A 78 3.02 4.83 17.83
N SER A 79 3.88 3.95 18.37
CA SER A 79 3.45 2.86 19.26
C SER A 79 2.82 3.35 20.56
N LYS A 80 3.10 4.59 20.94
CA LYS A 80 2.56 5.26 22.13
C LYS A 80 1.27 6.04 21.84
N ASP A 81 0.89 6.18 20.57
CA ASP A 81 -0.32 6.90 20.19
C ASP A 81 -1.55 6.00 20.35
N ALA A 82 -2.63 6.56 20.90
CA ALA A 82 -3.87 5.83 21.13
C ALA A 82 -4.51 5.24 19.84
N CYS A 83 -4.15 5.78 18.66
CA CYS A 83 -4.65 5.26 17.39
C CYS A 83 -3.77 4.17 16.76
N PHE A 84 -2.64 3.80 17.38
CA PHE A 84 -1.68 2.85 16.81
C PHE A 84 -2.32 1.53 16.39
N GLU A 85 -3.16 0.93 17.23
CA GLU A 85 -3.77 -0.37 16.96
C GLU A 85 -4.99 -0.27 16.02
N SER A 86 -5.46 0.93 15.68
CA SER A 86 -6.76 1.11 15.02
C SER A 86 -6.81 0.59 13.58
N SER A 87 -5.69 0.60 12.87
CA SER A 87 -5.59 0.15 11.47
C SER A 87 -4.29 -0.62 11.20
N LEU A 88 -3.62 -1.09 12.26
CA LEU A 88 -2.40 -1.90 12.15
C LEU A 88 -2.73 -3.24 11.49
N ASN A 89 -2.02 -3.55 10.41
CA ASN A 89 -2.14 -4.79 9.64
C ASN A 89 -3.59 -5.16 9.25
N ALA A 90 -4.41 -4.14 8.94
CA ALA A 90 -5.86 -4.28 8.79
C ALA A 90 -6.37 -4.22 7.34
N LEU A 91 -5.53 -3.83 6.36
CA LEU A 91 -5.93 -3.55 4.97
C LEU A 91 -5.06 -4.29 3.96
N ASN A 92 -5.61 -4.56 2.77
CA ASN A 92 -4.81 -4.97 1.63
C ASN A 92 -4.19 -3.72 0.99
N VAL A 93 -2.86 -3.64 0.99
CA VAL A 93 -2.16 -2.49 0.40
C VAL A 93 -1.83 -2.81 -1.06
N MET A 94 -2.21 -1.93 -1.99
CA MET A 94 -1.79 -1.95 -3.39
C MET A 94 -0.72 -0.87 -3.59
N LYS A 95 0.54 -1.29 -3.65
CA LYS A 95 1.66 -0.37 -3.89
C LYS A 95 2.00 -0.38 -5.37
N ILE A 96 1.90 0.77 -6.02
CA ILE A 96 2.13 0.92 -7.47
C ILE A 96 3.25 1.93 -7.70
N ASP A 97 4.37 1.47 -8.25
CA ASP A 97 5.47 2.33 -8.68
C ASP A 97 5.27 2.77 -10.13
N MET A 98 4.44 3.80 -10.32
CA MET A 98 4.13 4.34 -11.65
C MET A 98 5.36 4.78 -12.43
N ASN A 99 6.42 5.25 -11.75
CA ASN A 99 7.63 5.67 -12.43
C ASN A 99 8.38 4.45 -12.99
N ASN A 100 8.50 3.37 -12.21
CA ASN A 100 9.12 2.13 -12.68
C ASN A 100 8.33 1.52 -13.85
N GLU A 101 6.99 1.46 -13.74
CA GLU A 101 6.13 0.96 -14.82
C GLU A 101 6.27 1.80 -16.09
N PHE A 102 6.28 3.13 -15.95
CA PHE A 102 6.45 4.01 -17.09
C PHE A 102 7.83 3.86 -17.72
N GLN A 103 8.91 3.84 -16.94
CA GLN A 103 10.28 3.80 -17.48
C GLN A 103 10.61 2.49 -18.19
N ASN A 104 10.15 1.36 -17.67
CA ASN A 104 10.46 0.03 -18.22
C ASN A 104 9.66 -0.32 -19.48
N GLU A 105 8.60 0.43 -19.78
CA GLU A 105 7.81 0.20 -20.97
C GLU A 105 8.35 0.97 -22.18
N ARG A 106 8.49 0.28 -23.33
CA ARG A 106 8.95 0.92 -24.57
C ARG A 106 7.84 1.78 -25.17
N ASN A 107 6.63 1.24 -25.22
CA ASN A 107 5.47 1.96 -25.73
C ASN A 107 4.67 2.58 -24.57
N LYS A 108 4.89 3.87 -24.29
CA LYS A 108 4.24 4.56 -23.17
C LYS A 108 2.71 4.58 -23.27
N GLY A 109 2.15 4.45 -24.47
CA GLY A 109 0.70 4.35 -24.69
C GLY A 109 0.09 3.05 -24.15
N GLU A 110 0.87 1.98 -24.02
CA GLU A 110 0.42 0.67 -23.52
C GLU A 110 0.55 0.52 -22.00
N VAL A 111 1.17 1.49 -21.32
CA VAL A 111 1.38 1.43 -19.86
C VAL A 111 0.07 1.21 -19.10
N PRO A 112 -1.04 1.90 -19.39
CA PRO A 112 -2.30 1.69 -18.67
C PRO A 112 -2.83 0.26 -18.81
N ASP A 113 -2.81 -0.29 -20.03
CA ASP A 113 -3.34 -1.64 -20.30
C ASP A 113 -2.47 -2.71 -19.65
N LYS A 114 -1.15 -2.62 -19.81
CA LYS A 114 -0.21 -3.56 -19.18
C LYS A 114 -0.22 -3.49 -17.66
N LEU A 115 -0.38 -2.28 -17.10
CA LEU A 115 -0.53 -2.09 -15.66
C LEU A 115 -1.79 -2.78 -15.15
N GLN A 116 -2.91 -2.62 -15.85
CA GLN A 116 -4.16 -3.30 -15.51
C GLN A 116 -3.98 -4.82 -15.54
N ASP A 117 -3.41 -5.37 -16.61
CA ASP A 117 -3.23 -6.82 -16.75
C ASP A 117 -2.36 -7.40 -15.63
N ARG A 118 -1.29 -6.71 -15.25
CA ARG A 118 -0.42 -7.11 -14.13
C ARG A 118 -1.16 -7.11 -12.79
N ILE A 119 -1.91 -6.04 -12.50
CA ILE A 119 -2.69 -5.95 -11.26
C ILE A 119 -3.74 -7.06 -11.23
N VAL A 120 -4.46 -7.29 -12.33
CA VAL A 120 -5.48 -8.35 -12.44
C VAL A 120 -4.87 -9.73 -12.21
N ALA A 121 -3.72 -10.02 -12.81
CA ALA A 121 -3.01 -11.28 -12.60
C ALA A 121 -2.63 -11.48 -11.12
N GLU A 122 -2.16 -10.43 -10.46
CA GLU A 122 -1.79 -10.49 -9.04
C GLU A 122 -3.03 -10.66 -8.13
N PHE A 123 -4.18 -10.06 -8.47
CA PHE A 123 -5.45 -10.33 -7.80
C PHE A 123 -5.87 -11.80 -7.90
N ALA A 124 -5.72 -12.42 -9.08
CA ALA A 124 -6.05 -13.82 -9.29
C ALA A 124 -5.18 -14.75 -8.42
N VAL A 125 -3.90 -14.42 -8.25
CA VAL A 125 -2.99 -15.16 -7.35
C VAL A 125 -3.36 -14.96 -5.87
N GLN A 126 -3.67 -13.72 -5.48
CA GLN A 126 -3.96 -13.37 -4.07
C GLN A 126 -5.35 -13.80 -3.60
N PHE A 127 -6.29 -14.01 -4.52
CA PHE A 127 -7.68 -14.38 -4.24
C PHE A 127 -8.14 -15.51 -5.18
N PRO A 128 -7.55 -16.71 -5.09
CA PRO A 128 -7.83 -17.82 -6.00
C PRO A 128 -9.29 -18.30 -5.92
N ASP A 129 -9.95 -18.10 -4.77
CA ASP A 129 -11.35 -18.44 -4.56
C ASP A 129 -12.34 -17.52 -5.29
N ILE A 130 -11.85 -16.40 -5.86
CA ILE A 130 -12.69 -15.43 -6.55
C ILE A 130 -12.52 -15.63 -8.06
N ALA A 131 -13.56 -16.17 -8.69
CA ALA A 131 -13.66 -16.18 -10.14
C ALA A 131 -13.85 -14.75 -10.67
N PHE A 132 -12.76 -14.13 -11.11
CA PHE A 132 -12.76 -12.87 -11.85
C PHE A 132 -13.06 -13.17 -13.34
N GLY A 133 -14.35 -13.24 -13.72
CA GLY A 133 -14.75 -13.53 -15.11
C GLY A 133 -14.64 -12.33 -16.06
N GLY A 134 -14.59 -12.57 -17.38
CA GLY A 134 -14.81 -11.57 -18.45
C GLY A 134 -13.67 -10.56 -18.73
N ARG A 135 -13.98 -9.40 -19.33
CA ARG A 135 -13.05 -8.25 -19.43
C ARG A 135 -12.82 -7.70 -18.02
N VAL A 136 -11.84 -8.25 -17.32
CA VAL A 136 -11.55 -7.90 -15.93
C VAL A 136 -10.81 -6.56 -15.89
N SER A 137 -11.39 -5.58 -15.19
CA SER A 137 -10.69 -4.35 -14.82
C SER A 137 -10.25 -4.42 -13.36
N VAL A 138 -9.26 -3.61 -12.98
CA VAL A 138 -8.82 -3.50 -11.58
C VAL A 138 -9.99 -3.14 -10.65
N GLY A 139 -10.88 -2.25 -11.10
CA GLY A 139 -12.07 -1.87 -10.35
C GLY A 139 -13.00 -3.06 -10.08
N ASN A 140 -13.21 -3.93 -11.07
CA ASN A 140 -14.02 -5.13 -10.90
C ASN A 140 -13.38 -6.12 -9.91
N CYS A 141 -12.05 -6.27 -9.94
CA CYS A 141 -11.33 -7.10 -8.97
C CYS A 141 -11.52 -6.59 -7.54
N ILE A 142 -11.34 -5.28 -7.32
CA ILE A 142 -11.52 -4.66 -6.00
C ILE A 142 -12.95 -4.87 -5.51
N LEU A 143 -13.95 -4.58 -6.34
CA LEU A 143 -15.35 -4.75 -5.97
C LEU A 143 -15.70 -6.21 -5.64
N ALA A 144 -15.20 -7.17 -6.43
CA ALA A 144 -15.43 -8.59 -6.17
C ALA A 144 -14.79 -9.05 -4.86
N ALA A 145 -13.56 -8.62 -4.57
CA ALA A 145 -12.86 -8.92 -3.32
C ALA A 145 -13.57 -8.29 -2.10
N CYS A 146 -14.00 -7.03 -2.21
CA CYS A 146 -14.78 -6.36 -1.18
C CYS A 146 -16.11 -7.10 -0.91
N ALA A 147 -16.86 -7.45 -1.96
CA ALA A 147 -18.19 -8.05 -1.83
C ALA A 147 -18.15 -9.49 -1.28
N ARG A 148 -17.17 -10.30 -1.69
CA ARG A 148 -17.13 -11.73 -1.32
C ARG A 148 -16.38 -12.02 -0.04
N LYS A 149 -15.34 -11.23 0.29
CA LYS A 149 -14.44 -11.49 1.42
C LYS A 149 -14.48 -10.38 2.48
N GLY A 150 -15.27 -9.31 2.27
CA GLY A 150 -15.32 -8.16 3.18
C GLY A 150 -14.00 -7.38 3.23
N GLU A 151 -13.18 -7.53 2.18
CA GLU A 151 -11.84 -6.96 2.15
C GLU A 151 -11.85 -5.44 2.00
N ARG A 152 -10.82 -4.80 2.55
CA ARG A 152 -10.62 -3.35 2.44
C ARG A 152 -9.25 -3.09 1.85
N PHE A 153 -9.15 -2.11 0.96
CA PHE A 153 -7.94 -1.79 0.23
C PHE A 153 -7.41 -0.40 0.56
N ALA A 154 -6.10 -0.25 0.59
CA ALA A 154 -5.40 1.02 0.65
C ALA A 154 -4.43 1.11 -0.54
N VAL A 155 -4.39 2.27 -1.21
CA VAL A 155 -3.51 2.49 -2.38
C VAL A 155 -2.56 3.64 -2.10
N PRO A 156 -1.43 3.40 -1.40
CA PRO A 156 -0.37 4.38 -1.27
C PRO A 156 0.40 4.47 -2.60
N VAL A 157 0.15 5.53 -3.36
CA VAL A 157 0.85 5.88 -4.61
C VAL A 157 1.99 6.87 -4.33
#